data_AF-A0A528IN43-F1
#
_entry.id   AF-A0A528IN43-F1
#
_cell.length_a   1.000
_cell.length_b   1.000
_cell.length_c   1.000
_cell.angle_alpha   90.00
_cell.angle_beta   90.00
_cell.angle_gamma   90.00
#
_symmetry.space_group_name_H-M   'P 1'
#
loop_
_entity.id
_entity.type
_entity.pdbx_description
1 polymer ?
#
loop_
_entity_poly.entity_id
_entity_poly.type
_entity_poly.pdbx_seq_one_letter_code
_entity_poly.pdbx_strand_id
1 'polypeptide(L)'
;VGPWLTFALREALYGLSHIADVLAPDASRESLPTAMERVMLASPDNWQNYYPGTPEEQRVQRHFSFSDRIRYYWPTPEAQRATQTLLDVFGDKDIPRPLIGQYLGHLDPEIAAGRVKPLAHDLLIGSITRVLDTYADATRQ
;
A
#
# COMPACT_ATOMS: atom_id res chain seq x y z
N VAL A 1 -7.82 -15.49 6.75
CA VAL A 1 -7.87 -14.22 5.97
C VAL A 1 -7.90 -13.07 6.95
N GLY A 2 -6.98 -12.10 6.86
CA GLY A 2 -6.92 -10.99 7.82
C GLY A 2 -5.75 -10.06 7.48
N PRO A 3 -4.59 -10.16 8.17
CA PRO A 3 -3.41 -9.34 7.91
C PRO A 3 -2.97 -9.29 6.44
N TRP A 4 -3.17 -10.39 5.69
CA TRP A 4 -2.72 -10.45 4.30
C TRP A 4 -3.48 -9.48 3.36
N LEU A 5 -4.75 -9.17 3.63
CA LEU A 5 -5.52 -8.23 2.81
C LEU A 5 -5.00 -6.80 2.99
N THR A 6 -4.80 -6.40 4.25
CA THR A 6 -4.28 -5.07 4.59
C THR A 6 -2.79 -4.92 4.25
N PHE A 7 -2.04 -6.02 4.28
CA PHE A 7 -0.65 -6.07 3.79
C PHE A 7 -0.61 -5.80 2.27
N ALA A 8 -1.46 -6.45 1.48
CA ALA A 8 -1.54 -6.21 0.04
C ALA A 8 -1.99 -4.79 -0.30
N LEU A 9 -2.94 -4.23 0.48
CA LEU A 9 -3.32 -2.82 0.38
C LEU A 9 -2.10 -1.90 0.63
N ARG A 10 -1.32 -2.15 1.69
CA ARG A 10 -0.13 -1.37 2.02
C ARG A 10 0.92 -1.44 0.90
N GLU A 11 1.19 -2.63 0.36
CA GLU A 11 2.11 -2.78 -0.78
C GLU A 11 1.64 -1.95 -1.98
N ALA A 12 0.35 -2.00 -2.30
CA ALA A 12 -0.22 -1.26 -3.41
C ALA A 12 -0.09 0.26 -3.21
N LEU A 13 -0.43 0.74 -2.01
CA LEU A 13 -0.30 2.15 -1.64
C LEU A 13 1.16 2.64 -1.69
N TYR A 14 2.12 1.82 -1.27
CA TYR A 14 3.54 2.20 -1.31
C TYR A 14 4.08 2.19 -2.73
N GLY A 15 3.66 1.22 -3.56
CA GLY A 15 3.95 1.23 -4.99
C GLY A 15 3.39 2.49 -5.67
N LEU A 16 2.14 2.86 -5.39
CA LEU A 16 1.56 4.12 -5.86
C LEU A 16 2.34 5.34 -5.37
N SER A 17 2.80 5.37 -4.11
CA SER A 17 3.64 6.47 -3.61
C SER A 17 4.90 6.64 -4.45
N HIS A 18 5.59 5.56 -4.81
CA HIS A 18 6.77 5.64 -5.67
C HIS A 18 6.43 6.07 -7.10
N ILE A 19 5.32 5.60 -7.65
CA ILE A 19 4.84 6.04 -8.98
C ILE A 19 4.54 7.55 -8.96
N ALA A 20 3.90 8.05 -7.91
CA ALA A 20 3.60 9.47 -7.76
C ALA A 20 4.88 10.33 -7.72
N ASP A 21 5.97 9.83 -7.12
CA ASP A 21 7.26 10.53 -7.10
C ASP A 21 7.90 10.64 -8.50
N VAL A 22 7.62 9.68 -9.39
CA VAL A 22 8.07 9.73 -10.79
C VAL A 22 7.19 10.64 -11.64
N LEU A 23 5.86 10.55 -11.51
CA LEU A 23 4.91 11.25 -12.37
C LEU A 23 4.70 12.73 -11.99
N ALA A 24 4.78 13.04 -10.70
CA ALA A 24 4.56 14.36 -10.16
C ALA A 24 5.62 14.63 -9.07
N PRO A 25 6.90 14.81 -9.46
CA PRO A 25 7.97 15.06 -8.52
C PRO A 25 7.74 16.37 -7.79
N ASP A 26 7.64 16.30 -6.47
CA ASP A 26 7.49 17.45 -5.59
C ASP A 26 8.27 17.19 -4.30
N ALA A 27 9.38 17.90 -4.11
CA ALA A 27 10.24 17.75 -2.94
C ALA A 27 9.58 18.22 -1.64
N SER A 28 8.48 18.98 -1.72
CA SER A 28 7.72 19.45 -0.56
C SER A 28 6.61 18.47 -0.15
N ARG A 29 6.25 17.53 -1.03
CA ARG A 29 5.21 16.53 -0.75
C ARG A 29 5.75 15.45 0.19
N GLU A 30 5.11 15.30 1.35
CA GLU A 30 5.35 14.16 2.24
C GLU A 30 4.90 12.87 1.55
N SER A 31 5.80 11.89 1.41
CA SER A 31 5.44 10.58 0.85
C SER A 31 4.58 9.77 1.83
N LEU A 32 3.72 8.89 1.33
CA LEU A 32 2.84 8.10 2.18
C LEU A 32 3.62 7.25 3.21
N PRO A 33 4.75 6.58 2.87
CA PRO A 33 5.56 5.87 3.86
C PRO A 33 6.06 6.79 4.98
N THR A 34 6.44 8.03 4.66
CA THR A 34 6.92 9.02 5.65
C THR A 34 5.80 9.46 6.59
N ALA A 35 4.62 9.77 6.03
CA ALA A 35 3.44 10.11 6.82
C ALA A 35 3.05 8.96 7.77
N MET A 36 3.05 7.73 7.27
CA MET A 36 2.72 6.54 8.08
C MET A 36 3.75 6.29 9.18
N GLU A 37 5.04 6.50 8.92
CA GLU A 37 6.08 6.40 9.96
C GLU A 37 5.82 7.38 11.09
N ARG A 38 5.54 8.65 10.76
CA ARG A 38 5.20 9.69 11.75
C ARG A 38 3.98 9.30 12.58
N VAL A 39 2.93 8.79 11.93
CA VAL A 39 1.70 8.32 12.59
C VAL A 39 1.96 7.15 13.53
N MET A 40 2.77 6.17 13.09
CA MET A 40 3.10 5.00 13.91
C MET A 40 4.00 5.33 15.09
N LEU A 41 4.94 6.27 14.94
CA LEU A 41 5.80 6.74 16.03
C LEU A 41 5.01 7.56 17.07
N ALA A 42 4.00 8.31 16.64
CA ALA A 42 3.17 9.12 17.54
C ALA A 42 2.27 8.28 18.48
N SER A 43 1.94 7.04 18.10
CA SER A 43 1.15 6.12 18.92
C SER A 43 1.72 4.70 18.83
N PRO A 44 2.74 4.35 19.63
CA PRO A 44 3.47 3.09 19.47
C PRO A 44 2.73 1.84 19.99
N ASP A 45 1.63 2.01 20.71
CA ASP A 45 0.92 0.95 21.43
C ASP A 45 0.51 -0.25 20.55
N ASN A 46 0.18 -0.01 19.28
CA ASN A 46 -0.23 -1.09 18.39
C ASN A 46 0.93 -1.91 17.83
N TRP A 47 2.20 -1.49 17.96
CA TRP A 47 3.34 -2.21 17.37
C TRP A 47 4.52 -2.46 18.32
N GLN A 48 4.73 -1.66 19.35
CA GLN A 48 5.95 -1.70 20.19
C GLN A 48 6.23 -3.08 20.81
N ASN A 49 5.19 -3.78 21.26
CA ASN A 49 5.32 -5.10 21.88
C ASN A 49 5.57 -6.24 20.87
N TYR A 50 5.44 -5.95 19.57
CA TYR A 50 5.56 -6.93 18.48
C TYR A 50 6.88 -6.83 17.75
N TYR A 51 7.53 -5.66 17.77
CA TYR A 51 8.74 -5.38 17.01
C TYR A 51 9.90 -5.10 17.98
N PRO A 52 10.65 -6.12 18.42
CA PRO A 52 11.87 -5.93 19.18
C PRO A 52 13.01 -5.44 18.27
N GLY A 53 14.15 -5.08 18.87
CA GLY A 53 15.36 -4.71 18.14
C GLY A 53 15.67 -3.21 18.19
N THR A 54 16.62 -2.78 17.37
CA THR A 54 17.06 -1.37 17.27
C THR A 54 15.99 -0.50 16.60
N PRO A 55 16.05 0.83 16.73
CA PRO A 55 15.12 1.73 16.03
C PRO A 55 15.04 1.51 14.52
N GLU A 56 16.16 1.17 13.87
CA GLU A 56 16.24 0.89 12.44
C GLU A 56 15.57 -0.44 12.08
N GLU A 57 15.79 -1.49 12.87
CA GLU A 57 15.12 -2.78 12.71
C GLU A 57 13.60 -2.62 12.91
N GLN A 58 13.20 -1.88 13.94
CA GLN A 58 11.80 -1.58 14.20
C GLN A 58 11.17 -0.78 13.06
N ARG A 59 11.89 0.15 12.43
CA ARG A 59 11.42 0.89 11.26
C ARG A 59 11.10 -0.06 10.11
N VAL A 60 12.01 -0.99 9.79
CA VAL A 60 11.74 -2.02 8.78
C VAL A 60 10.49 -2.81 9.14
N GLN A 61 10.34 -3.22 10.40
CA GLN A 61 9.17 -4.00 10.84
C GLN A 61 7.86 -3.21 10.79
N ARG A 62 7.86 -1.91 11.14
CA ARG A 62 6.68 -1.04 11.03
C ARG A 62 6.09 -1.02 9.63
N HIS A 63 6.96 -0.99 8.62
CA HIS A 63 6.54 -0.90 7.22
C HIS A 63 6.40 -2.25 6.52
N PHE A 64 7.18 -3.27 6.86
CA PHE A 64 7.32 -4.47 6.03
C PHE A 64 7.02 -5.79 6.74
N SER A 65 6.78 -5.78 8.06
CA SER A 65 6.49 -7.02 8.79
C SER A 65 5.20 -7.68 8.28
N PHE A 66 5.20 -9.01 8.14
CA PHE A 66 4.00 -9.80 7.88
C PHE A 66 2.97 -9.75 9.01
N SER A 67 3.36 -9.30 10.20
CA SER A 67 2.41 -9.03 11.30
C SER A 67 1.46 -7.88 10.99
N ASP A 68 1.81 -7.03 10.02
CA ASP A 68 1.00 -5.95 9.45
C ASP A 68 0.34 -5.05 10.50
N ARG A 69 1.10 -4.66 11.53
CA ARG A 69 0.58 -3.83 12.63
C ARG A 69 0.21 -2.41 12.17
N ILE A 70 0.73 -1.97 11.02
CA ILE A 70 0.34 -0.72 10.35
C ILE A 70 -1.17 -0.66 10.05
N ARG A 71 -1.86 -1.81 9.93
CA ARG A 71 -3.31 -1.86 9.65
C ARG A 71 -4.18 -1.09 10.66
N TYR A 72 -3.74 -1.00 11.91
CA TYR A 72 -4.47 -0.30 12.96
C TYR A 72 -4.40 1.22 12.81
N TYR A 73 -3.51 1.72 11.95
CA TYR A 73 -3.29 3.15 11.74
C TYR A 73 -4.01 3.68 10.50
N TRP A 74 -4.42 2.84 9.55
CA TRP A 74 -5.18 3.29 8.36
C TRP A 74 -6.48 4.07 8.69
N PRO A 75 -7.22 3.76 9.77
CA PRO A 75 -8.40 4.55 10.15
C PRO A 75 -8.09 5.91 10.79
N THR A 76 -6.82 6.23 11.08
CA THR A 76 -6.51 7.53 11.72
C THR A 76 -6.73 8.67 10.72
N PRO A 77 -7.17 9.85 11.19
CA PRO A 77 -7.38 11.00 10.31
C PRO A 77 -6.12 11.38 9.53
N GLU A 78 -4.93 11.26 10.13
CA GLU A 78 -3.65 11.55 9.49
C GLU A 78 -3.35 10.59 8.33
N ALA A 79 -3.55 9.29 8.54
CA ALA A 79 -3.33 8.27 7.51
C ALA A 79 -4.33 8.40 6.36
N GLN A 80 -5.60 8.68 6.66
CA GLN A 80 -6.63 8.93 5.65
C GLN A 80 -6.31 10.16 4.80
N ARG A 81 -5.89 11.27 5.43
CA ARG A 81 -5.46 12.48 4.70
C ARG A 81 -4.27 12.19 3.79
N ALA A 82 -3.22 11.54 4.29
CA ALA A 82 -2.04 11.20 3.49
C ALA A 82 -2.38 10.27 2.32
N THR A 83 -3.28 9.30 2.54
CA THR A 83 -3.76 8.40 1.49
C THR A 83 -4.56 9.17 0.44
N GLN A 84 -5.45 10.07 0.84
CA GLN A 84 -6.21 10.89 -0.09
C GLN A 84 -5.29 11.80 -0.92
N THR A 85 -4.36 12.49 -0.28
CA THR A 85 -3.37 13.34 -0.96
C THR A 85 -2.57 12.56 -2.00
N LEU A 86 -2.20 11.30 -1.71
CA LEU A 86 -1.56 10.43 -2.69
C LEU A 86 -2.48 10.12 -3.87
N LEU A 87 -3.74 9.74 -3.62
CA LEU A 87 -4.69 9.39 -4.67
C LEU A 87 -5.04 10.59 -5.57
N ASP A 88 -5.09 11.80 -4.99
CA ASP A 88 -5.35 13.04 -5.72
C ASP A 88 -4.27 13.36 -6.77
N VAL A 89 -3.04 12.86 -6.60
CA VAL A 89 -1.96 12.99 -7.61
C VAL A 89 -2.36 12.33 -8.93
N PHE A 90 -3.09 11.21 -8.85
CA PHE A 90 -3.50 10.43 -10.01
C PHE A 90 -4.84 10.92 -10.57
N GLY A 91 -5.79 11.26 -9.70
CA GLY A 91 -7.17 11.54 -10.09
C GLY A 91 -7.73 10.38 -10.92
N ASP A 92 -8.41 10.71 -12.03
CA ASP A 92 -9.00 9.74 -12.96
C ASP A 92 -8.09 9.39 -14.15
N LYS A 93 -6.77 9.60 -14.04
CA LYS A 93 -5.83 9.36 -15.14
C LYS A 93 -5.25 7.95 -15.09
N ASP A 94 -5.13 7.34 -16.27
CA ASP A 94 -4.42 6.08 -16.44
C ASP A 94 -2.94 6.22 -16.06
N ILE A 95 -2.48 5.32 -15.20
CA ILE A 95 -1.09 5.19 -14.80
C ILE A 95 -0.33 4.44 -15.91
N PRO A 96 0.82 4.94 -16.39
CA PRO A 96 1.60 4.26 -17.41
C PRO A 96 1.96 2.83 -17.00
N ARG A 97 1.59 1.86 -17.83
CA ARG A 97 1.83 0.43 -17.59
C ARG A 97 3.28 0.07 -17.22
N PRO A 98 4.35 0.67 -17.79
CA PRO A 98 5.71 0.39 -17.35
C PRO A 98 5.96 0.70 -15.87
N LEU A 99 5.35 1.75 -15.33
CA LEU A 99 5.45 2.10 -13.91
C LEU A 99 4.68 1.11 -13.04
N ILE A 100 3.52 0.66 -13.50
CA ILE A 100 2.77 -0.40 -12.83
C ILE A 100 3.59 -1.70 -12.81
N GLY A 101 4.17 -2.11 -13.94
CA GLY A 101 5.04 -3.29 -14.00
C GLY A 101 6.24 -3.20 -13.05
N GLN A 102 6.82 -2.01 -12.91
CA GLN A 102 7.97 -1.78 -12.03
C GLN A 102 7.63 -1.84 -10.53
N TYR A 103 6.52 -1.24 -10.11
CA TYR A 103 6.20 -1.06 -8.68
C TYR A 103 5.05 -1.94 -8.16
N LEU A 104 4.21 -2.46 -9.06
CA LEU A 104 3.03 -3.27 -8.80
C LEU A 104 2.97 -4.46 -9.78
N GLY A 105 4.11 -5.08 -10.06
CA GLY A 105 4.26 -6.08 -11.12
C GLY A 105 3.32 -7.29 -10.99
N HIS A 106 2.82 -7.58 -9.79
CA HIS A 106 1.80 -8.62 -9.56
C HIS A 106 0.45 -8.32 -10.22
N LEU A 107 0.19 -7.09 -10.65
CA LEU A 107 -1.02 -6.69 -11.39
C LEU A 107 -0.84 -6.64 -12.91
N ASP A 108 0.38 -6.74 -13.43
CA ASP A 108 0.62 -6.65 -14.88
C ASP A 108 -0.18 -7.70 -15.69
N PRO A 109 -0.27 -8.98 -15.26
CA PRO A 109 -1.11 -9.97 -15.95
C PRO A 109 -2.60 -9.60 -15.97
N GLU A 110 -3.10 -9.00 -14.89
CA GLU A 110 -4.51 -8.60 -14.75
C GLU A 110 -4.86 -7.41 -15.65
N ILE A 111 -3.92 -6.48 -15.80
CA ILE A 111 -4.04 -5.33 -16.69
C ILE A 111 -3.91 -5.77 -18.15
N ALA A 112 -2.95 -6.64 -18.45
CA ALA A 112 -2.79 -7.21 -19.80
C ALA A 112 -4.05 -7.96 -20.26
N ALA A 113 -4.74 -8.62 -19.33
CA ALA A 113 -6.01 -9.30 -19.58
C ALA A 113 -7.25 -8.37 -19.54
N GLY A 114 -7.09 -7.08 -19.27
CA GLY A 114 -8.19 -6.11 -19.18
C GLY A 114 -9.11 -6.30 -17.97
N ARG A 115 -8.68 -7.08 -16.96
CA ARG A 115 -9.46 -7.35 -15.73
C ARG A 115 -9.31 -6.26 -14.68
N VAL A 116 -8.17 -5.57 -14.68
CA VAL A 116 -7.89 -4.41 -13.81
C VAL A 116 -7.58 -3.20 -14.68
N LYS A 117 -8.26 -2.08 -14.41
CA LYS A 117 -7.95 -0.81 -15.08
C LYS A 117 -6.67 -0.20 -14.49
N PRO A 118 -5.87 0.52 -15.28
CA PRO A 118 -4.65 1.18 -14.79
C PRO A 118 -4.95 2.46 -13.99
N LEU A 119 -6.02 2.50 -13.21
CA LEU A 119 -6.40 3.62 -12.35
C LEU A 119 -5.98 3.34 -10.91
N ALA A 120 -5.57 4.36 -10.16
CA ALA A 120 -5.05 4.19 -8.80
C ALA A 120 -6.00 3.36 -7.91
N HIS A 121 -7.29 3.69 -7.92
CA HIS A 121 -8.29 2.96 -7.15
C HIS A 121 -8.45 1.50 -7.60
N ASP A 122 -8.55 1.25 -8.91
CA ASP A 122 -8.65 -0.11 -9.46
C ASP A 122 -7.42 -0.97 -9.14
N LEU A 123 -6.22 -0.38 -9.08
CA LEU A 123 -4.99 -1.09 -8.69
C LEU A 123 -4.99 -1.49 -7.20
N LEU A 124 -5.55 -0.65 -6.32
CA LEU A 124 -5.73 -0.99 -4.91
C LEU A 124 -6.68 -2.19 -4.76
N ILE A 125 -7.85 -2.12 -5.41
CA ILE A 125 -8.84 -3.19 -5.38
C ILE A 125 -8.27 -4.47 -5.99
N GLY A 126 -7.62 -4.39 -7.16
CA GLY A 126 -6.99 -5.54 -7.81
C GLY A 126 -5.95 -6.23 -6.92
N SER A 127 -5.17 -5.46 -6.15
CA SER A 127 -4.18 -6.01 -5.22
C SER A 127 -4.81 -6.81 -4.08
N ILE A 128 -5.94 -6.33 -3.56
CA ILE A 128 -6.70 -7.02 -2.50
C ILE A 128 -7.42 -8.24 -3.08
N THR A 129 -8.08 -8.10 -4.24
CA THR A 129 -8.81 -9.19 -4.91
C THR A 129 -7.91 -10.38 -5.20
N ARG A 130 -6.67 -10.14 -5.65
CA ARG A 130 -5.68 -11.22 -5.87
C ARG A 130 -5.43 -12.09 -4.63
N VAL A 131 -5.43 -11.48 -3.44
CA VAL A 131 -5.33 -12.23 -2.18
C VAL A 131 -6.60 -13.03 -1.94
N LEU A 132 -7.77 -12.44 -2.16
CA LEU A 132 -9.06 -13.13 -2.02
C LEU A 132 -9.20 -14.32 -2.98
N ASP A 133 -8.72 -14.20 -4.21
CA ASP A 133 -8.75 -15.26 -5.22
C ASP A 133 -7.97 -16.49 -4.77
N THR A 134 -6.85 -16.30 -4.07
CA THR A 134 -6.09 -17.42 -3.49
C THR A 134 -6.94 -18.25 -2.51
N TYR A 135 -7.80 -17.59 -1.71
CA TYR A 135 -8.71 -18.28 -0.81
C TYR A 135 -9.90 -18.88 -1.55
N ALA A 136 -10.41 -18.19 -2.57
CA ALA A 136 -11.52 -18.69 -3.38
C ALA A 136 -11.13 -19.99 -4.10
N ASP A 137 -9.94 -20.04 -4.70
CA ASP A 137 -9.44 -21.23 -5.41
C ASP A 137 -9.20 -22.42 -4.48
N ALA A 138 -8.81 -22.17 -3.22
CA ALA A 138 -8.65 -23.21 -2.22
C ALA A 138 -9.97 -23.74 -1.64
N THR A 139 -11.10 -23.04 -1.85
CA THR A 139 -12.40 -23.36 -1.26
C THR A 139 -13.47 -23.75 -2.27
N ARG A 140 -13.23 -23.57 -3.57
CA ARG A 140 -14.07 -24.13 -4.64
C ARG A 140 -13.86 -25.66 -4.69
N GLN A 141 -14.84 -26.41 -4.18
CA GLN A 141 -15.04 -27.83 -4.44
C GLN A 141 -16.12 -28.01 -5.50
#